data_AF-A0A9D1A1G9-F1
#
_entry.id   AF-A0A9D1A1G9-F1
#
_cell.length_a   1.000
_cell.length_b   1.000
_cell.length_c   1.000
_cell.angle_alpha   90.00
_cell.angle_beta   90.00
_cell.angle_gamma   90.00
#
_symmetry.space_group_name_H-M   'P 1'
#
loop_
_entity.id
_entity.type
_entity.pdbx_description
1 polymer ?
#
loop_
_entity_poly.entity_id
_entity_poly.type
_entity_poly.pdbx_seq_one_letter_code
_entity_poly.pdbx_strand_id
1 'polypeptide(L)' 'MAACMSHVNSYMRGSMGWASPMDLASALFPKGLLDAYGTESIEPGEVNLTPSLVPHAMTQL' A
#
# COMPACT_ATOMS: atom_id res chain seq x y z
N MET A 1 -2.69 -8.75 9.08
CA MET A 1 -3.33 -7.42 8.90
C MET A 1 -2.38 -6.51 8.13
N ALA A 2 -2.10 -6.82 6.85
CA ALA A 2 -1.17 -6.07 5.99
C ALA A 2 -1.85 -5.61 4.68
N ALA A 3 -2.73 -6.46 4.13
CA ALA A 3 -3.43 -6.18 2.87
C ALA A 3 -4.21 -4.85 2.85
N CYS A 4 -4.92 -4.48 3.92
CA CYS A 4 -5.73 -3.25 3.95
C CYS A 4 -4.91 -1.96 3.87
N MET A 5 -3.64 -1.98 4.28
CA MET A 5 -2.75 -0.82 4.22
C MET A 5 -2.03 -0.71 2.87
N SER A 6 -1.85 -1.83 2.15
CA SER A 6 -1.19 -1.85 0.84
C SER A 6 -1.93 -1.02 -0.21
N HIS A 7 -3.28 -1.06 -0.26
CA HIS A 7 -4.08 -0.27 -1.21
C HIS A 7 -3.84 1.23 -1.07
N VAL A 8 -3.95 1.73 0.15
CA VAL A 8 -3.84 3.16 0.46
C VAL A 8 -2.46 3.72 0.12
N ASN A 9 -1.44 2.85 0.15
CA ASN A 9 -0.04 3.19 -0.10
C ASN A 9 0.37 3.13 -1.58
N SER A 10 -0.37 2.40 -2.42
CA SER A 10 -0.10 2.29 -3.88
C SER A 10 -0.77 3.38 -4.72
N TYR A 11 -1.83 4.03 -4.25
CA TYR A 11 -2.56 5.02 -5.07
C TYR A 11 -1.86 6.39 -5.13
N MET A 12 -1.69 6.89 -6.34
CA MET A 12 -1.25 8.26 -6.62
C MET A 12 -2.25 9.28 -6.08
N ARG A 13 -1.76 10.40 -5.54
CA ARG A 13 -2.61 11.46 -5.00
C ARG A 13 -2.23 12.83 -5.56
N GLY A 14 -3.22 13.60 -5.99
CA GLY A 14 -2.99 14.97 -6.47
C GLY A 14 -2.31 15.87 -5.44
N SER A 15 -2.63 15.72 -4.15
CA SER A 15 -1.97 16.45 -3.06
C SER A 15 -0.49 16.11 -2.86
N MET A 16 0.01 15.04 -3.49
CA MET A 16 1.40 14.59 -3.46
C MET A 16 2.08 14.75 -4.82
N GLY A 17 1.59 15.63 -5.70
CA GLY A 17 2.14 15.79 -7.05
C GLY A 17 1.96 14.54 -7.91
N TRP A 18 0.89 13.78 -7.67
CA TRP A 18 0.62 12.48 -8.27
C TRP A 18 1.61 11.38 -7.90
N ALA A 19 2.46 11.54 -6.89
CA ALA A 19 3.19 10.41 -6.31
C ALA A 19 2.27 9.54 -5.42
N SER A 20 2.57 8.25 -5.31
CA SER A 20 2.01 7.40 -4.26
C SER A 20 2.81 7.56 -2.95
N PRO A 21 2.21 7.24 -1.79
CA PRO A 21 2.97 7.16 -0.53
C PRO A 21 4.19 6.24 -0.61
N MET A 22 4.11 5.15 -1.37
CA MET A 22 5.23 4.22 -1.57
C MET A 22 6.38 4.84 -2.39
N ASP A 23 6.05 5.64 -3.42
CA ASP A 23 7.06 6.37 -4.20
C ASP A 23 7.84 7.35 -3.31
N LEU A 24 7.12 8.09 -2.46
CA LEU A 24 7.72 9.02 -1.51
C LEU A 24 8.59 8.30 -0.48
N ALA A 25 8.10 7.19 0.08
CA ALA A 25 8.87 6.37 1.02
C ALA A 25 10.17 5.86 0.39
N SER A 26 10.09 5.38 -0.85
CA SER A 26 11.26 4.86 -1.59
C SER A 26 12.30 5.95 -1.90
N ALA A 27 11.86 7.19 -2.08
CA ALA A 27 12.74 8.34 -2.30
C ALA A 27 13.38 8.87 -1.00
N LEU A 28 12.68 8.76 0.14
CA LEU A 28 13.12 9.33 1.43
C LEU A 28 13.97 8.38 2.26
N PHE A 29 13.70 7.07 2.19
CA PHE A 29 14.39 6.10 3.04
C PHE A 29 15.69 5.58 2.43
N PRO A 30 16.62 5.10 3.26
CA PRO A 30 17.79 4.38 2.78
C PRO A 30 17.40 3.21 1.88
N LYS A 31 18.20 3.00 0.82
CA LYS A 31 18.02 1.86 -0.09
C LYS A 31 18.01 0.55 0.69
N GLY A 32 17.09 -0.35 0.33
CA GLY A 32 16.95 -1.66 0.95
C GLY A 32 16.22 -1.67 2.30
N LEU A 33 15.84 -0.51 2.86
CA LEU A 33 15.04 -0.49 4.08
C LEU A 33 13.69 -1.16 3.85
N LEU A 34 12.97 -0.74 2.80
CA LEU A 34 11.63 -1.26 2.51
C LEU A 34 11.68 -2.78 2.23
N ASP A 35 12.70 -3.24 1.49
CA ASP A 35 12.95 -4.67 1.24
C ASP A 35 13.22 -5.44 2.55
N ALA A 36 14.03 -4.87 3.46
CA ALA A 36 14.34 -5.51 4.75
C ALA A 36 13.10 -5.67 5.65
N TYR A 37 12.11 -4.79 5.49
CA TYR A 37 10.82 -4.90 6.15
C TYR A 37 9.78 -5.73 5.36
N GLY A 38 10.17 -6.32 4.23
CA GLY A 38 9.27 -7.10 3.37
C GLY A 38 8.16 -6.24 2.75
N THR A 39 8.44 -4.96 2.53
CA THR A 39 7.49 -4.04 1.89
C THR A 39 7.64 -4.14 0.39
N GLU A 40 6.56 -4.57 -0.27
CA GLU A 40 6.51 -4.72 -1.71
C GLU A 40 5.60 -3.66 -2.33
N SER A 41 5.99 -3.15 -3.50
CA SER A 41 5.12 -2.32 -4.31
C SER A 41 4.14 -3.20 -5.07
N ILE A 42 2.85 -2.87 -5.00
CA ILE A 42 1.79 -3.54 -5.75
C ILE A 42 1.19 -2.51 -6.70
N GLU A 43 1.06 -2.86 -7.97
CA GLU A 43 0.42 -2.00 -8.96
C GLU A 43 -1.01 -1.66 -8.53
N PRO A 44 -1.48 -0.40 -8.64
CA PRO A 44 -2.79 0.00 -8.15
C PRO A 44 -3.96 -0.85 -8.68
N GLY A 45 -3.84 -1.37 -9.91
CA GLY A 45 -4.82 -2.25 -10.55
C GLY A 45 -4.81 -3.70 -10.06
N GLU A 46 -3.72 -4.14 -9.41
CA GLU A 46 -3.60 -5.47 -8.81
C GLU A 46 -4.08 -5.50 -7.35
N VAL A 47 -4.32 -4.33 -6.74
CA VAL A 47 -4.82 -4.27 -5.37
C VAL A 47 -6.31 -4.60 -5.32
N ASN A 48 -6.62 -5.89 -5.15
CA ASN A 48 -7.97 -6.40 -4.92
C ASN A 48 -8.38 -6.25 -3.45
N LEU A 49 -8.81 -5.05 -3.08
CA LEU A 49 -9.56 -4.83 -1.85
C LEU A 49 -10.67 -3.83 -2.12
N THR A 50 -11.84 -4.34 -2.49
CA THR A 50 -13.06 -3.52 -2.41
C THR A 50 -13.26 -3.18 -0.94
N PRO A 51 -13.17 -1.92 -0.50
CA PRO A 51 -13.24 -1.58 0.92
C PRO A 51 -14.56 -2.02 1.60
N SER A 52 -15.62 -2.18 0.80
CA SER A 52 -16.90 -2.76 1.23
C SER A 52 -16.86 -4.25 1.59
N LEU A 53 -15.79 -4.99 1.23
CA LEU A 53 -15.61 -6.42 1.52
C LEU A 53 -14.79 -6.67 2.80
N VAL A 54 -14.21 -5.63 3.41
CA VAL A 54 -13.47 -5.72 4.69
C VAL A 54 -14.31 -6.27 5.85
N PRO A 55 -15.64 -6.02 5.96
CA PRO A 55 -16.46 -6.63 7.00
C PRO A 55 -16.47 -8.17 6.98
N HIS A 56 -16.23 -8.82 5.83
CA HIS A 56 -16.21 -10.28 5.71
C HIS A 56 -14.86 -10.92 6.04
N ALA A 57 -13.77 -10.15 5.94
CA ALA A 57 -12.43 -10.62 6.29
C ALA A 57 -12.17 -10.63 7.82
N MET A 58 -13.06 -10.03 8.62
CA MET A 58 -12.96 -9.99 10.09
C MET A 58 -13.66 -11.16 10.79
N THR A 59 -14.49 -11.93 10.12
CA THR A 59 -15.15 -13.12 10.69
C THR A 59 -14.36 -14.38 10.39
N GLN A 60 -13.24 -14.58 11.09
CA GLN A 60 -12.76 -15.90 11.54
C GLN A 60 -11.86 -15.69 12.77
N LEU A 61 -12.49 -15.42 13.92
CA LEU A 61 -11.97 -15.71 15.26
C LEU A 61 -13.07 -16.41 16.05
#